data_AF-A0A3D5YDN0-F1
#
_entry.id   AF-A0A3D5YDN0-F1
#
_cell.length_a   1.000
_cell.length_b   1.000
_cell.length_c   1.000
_cell.angle_alpha   90.00
_cell.angle_beta   90.00
_cell.angle_gamma   90.00
#
_symmetry.space_group_name_H-M   'P 1'
#
loop_
_entity.id
_entity.type
_entity.pdbx_description
1 polymer ?
#
loop_
_entity_poly.entity_id
_entity_poly.type
_entity_poly.pdbx_seq_one_letter_code
_entity_poly.pdbx_strand_id
1 'polypeptide(L)'
;MLETVAFYKDYMVNFNQDNQKGKTNEKAKNSKKYGGALENDPNAGRKKKKVSGKHSRTGKFLYGLRRRKGKPENVERVSEDTTEEYSSTTRFLESSLGIKSYAELAPYLAKGVERVMAEIIDCKPTELIITPELICKLHKDAFGGLFPSWAGRYRDRDVVVGKYNPPHYFEVPVLIKQYCEDLEYRLSLVGPKPPLSDILLETLAFAEGRFLNIHPFLDFNGRVARMLLFTLLYRLNLPPVQLVPDEKDRQGRTEYLAALSSADNLDLQPLISVWKRRLDKEIK
;
A
#
# COMPACT_ATOMS: atom_id res chain seq x y z
N MET A 1 -20.71 9.63 -19.10
CA MET A 1 -19.67 8.65 -19.49
C MET A 1 -18.60 9.30 -20.36
N LEU A 2 -18.93 9.92 -21.51
CA LEU A 2 -17.93 10.62 -22.35
C LEU A 2 -17.22 11.77 -21.60
N GLU A 3 -17.96 12.58 -20.84
CA GLU A 3 -17.39 13.66 -20.01
C GLU A 3 -16.47 13.14 -18.90
N THR A 4 -16.84 12.02 -18.26
CA THR A 4 -16.06 11.34 -17.22
C THR A 4 -14.74 10.82 -17.75
N VAL A 5 -14.77 10.17 -18.92
CA VAL A 5 -13.57 9.64 -19.56
C VAL A 5 -12.63 10.78 -19.94
N ALA A 6 -13.15 11.90 -20.46
CA ALA A 6 -12.34 13.08 -20.76
C ALA A 6 -11.69 13.65 -19.48
N PHE A 7 -12.46 13.77 -18.40
CA PHE A 7 -11.95 14.30 -17.13
C PHE A 7 -10.84 13.42 -16.51
N TYR A 8 -10.99 12.10 -16.59
CA TYR A 8 -9.96 11.16 -16.12
C TYR A 8 -8.73 11.14 -17.03
N LYS A 9 -8.90 11.34 -18.35
CA LYS A 9 -7.77 11.51 -19.28
C LYS A 9 -6.98 12.77 -18.96
N ASP A 10 -7.65 13.88 -18.68
CA ASP A 10 -7.00 15.14 -18.29
C ASP A 10 -6.29 15.00 -16.94
N TYR A 11 -6.90 14.32 -15.96
CA TYR A 11 -6.26 13.98 -14.70
C TYR A 11 -4.96 13.19 -14.92
N MET A 12 -4.98 12.18 -15.80
CA MET A 12 -3.80 11.37 -16.12
C MET A 12 -2.69 12.19 -16.80
N VAL A 13 -3.02 13.19 -17.62
CA VAL A 13 -2.01 14.10 -18.21
C VAL A 13 -1.27 14.86 -17.11
N ASN A 14 -1.98 15.39 -16.12
CA ASN A 14 -1.38 16.11 -14.99
C ASN A 14 -0.59 15.18 -14.06
N PHE A 15 -1.14 13.99 -13.76
CA PHE A 15 -0.47 12.95 -12.97
C PHE A 15 0.90 12.58 -13.55
N ASN A 16 0.98 12.42 -14.88
CA ASN A 16 2.22 12.12 -15.58
C ASN A 16 3.23 13.28 -15.53
N GLN A 17 2.76 14.54 -15.57
CA GLN A 17 3.64 15.71 -15.48
C GLN A 17 4.27 15.87 -14.10
N ASP A 18 3.52 15.60 -13.03
CA ASP A 18 4.03 15.69 -11.66
C ASP A 18 5.04 14.57 -11.36
N ASN A 19 4.77 13.35 -11.86
CA ASN A 19 5.75 12.25 -11.84
C ASN A 19 7.02 12.57 -12.64
N GLN A 20 6.96 13.44 -13.65
CA GLN A 20 8.12 13.90 -14.40
C GLN A 20 8.87 15.05 -13.72
N LYS A 21 8.17 16.00 -13.08
CA LYS A 21 8.79 17.11 -12.33
C LYS A 21 9.56 16.63 -11.09
N GLY A 22 9.08 15.56 -10.43
CA GLY A 22 9.83 14.89 -9.35
C GLY A 22 11.22 14.41 -9.79
N LYS A 23 11.35 13.93 -11.04
CA LYS A 23 12.63 13.47 -11.62
C LYS A 23 13.66 14.58 -11.80
N THR A 24 13.23 15.82 -12.03
CA THR A 24 14.13 16.96 -12.28
C THR A 24 14.74 17.49 -10.98
N ASN A 25 13.98 17.44 -9.88
CA ASN A 25 14.45 17.92 -8.56
C ASN A 25 15.40 16.93 -7.86
N GLU A 26 15.29 15.62 -8.09
CA GLU A 26 16.25 14.63 -7.56
C GLU A 26 17.63 14.73 -8.24
N LYS A 27 17.68 14.97 -9.56
CA LYS A 27 18.96 15.16 -10.28
C LYS A 27 19.77 16.35 -9.76
N ALA A 28 19.11 17.39 -9.23
CA ALA A 28 19.78 18.56 -8.68
C ALA A 28 20.40 18.32 -7.29
N LYS A 29 19.96 17.30 -6.55
CA LYS A 29 20.49 16.98 -5.19
C LYS A 29 21.66 16.00 -5.20
N ASN A 30 21.82 15.17 -6.23
CA ASN A 30 22.87 14.15 -6.29
C ASN A 30 24.23 14.61 -6.86
N SER A 31 24.40 15.89 -7.22
CA SER A 31 25.65 16.41 -7.80
C SER A 31 26.64 17.05 -6.80
N LYS A 32 26.33 17.08 -5.50
CA LYS A 32 27.22 17.63 -4.46
C LYS A 32 27.44 16.64 -3.32
N LYS A 33 28.36 15.68 -3.51
CA LYS A 33 29.31 15.17 -2.50
C LYS A 33 30.01 13.92 -3.00
N TYR A 34 31.13 14.09 -3.70
CA TYR A 34 32.24 13.14 -3.67
C TYR A 34 33.55 13.93 -3.83
N GLY A 35 34.30 14.03 -2.75
CA GLY A 35 35.62 14.69 -2.72
C GLY A 35 36.31 14.47 -1.37
N GLY A 36 37.33 13.60 -1.39
CA GLY A 36 38.35 13.40 -0.34
C GLY A 36 37.94 12.51 0.84
N ALA A 37 38.78 11.65 1.42
CA ALA A 37 40.15 11.23 1.13
C ALA A 37 40.37 9.89 1.88
N LEU A 38 41.26 9.06 1.35
CA LEU A 38 41.80 7.85 1.98
C LEU A 38 42.83 8.24 3.06
N GLU A 39 42.84 7.55 4.21
CA GLU A 39 44.07 7.22 4.95
C GLU A 39 43.82 6.13 6.02
N ASN A 40 44.84 5.28 6.21
CA ASN A 40 44.93 4.06 7.04
C ASN A 40 45.01 4.40 8.56
N ASP A 41 44.79 3.52 9.55
CA ASP A 41 45.55 2.31 9.96
C ASP A 41 44.86 1.67 11.23
N PRO A 42 45.27 0.54 11.86
CA PRO A 42 44.35 -0.47 12.38
C PRO A 42 44.48 -0.70 13.92
N ASN A 43 43.69 -1.66 14.42
CA ASN A 43 43.99 -2.58 15.54
C ASN A 43 43.28 -2.37 16.91
N ALA A 44 43.13 -3.52 17.60
CA ALA A 44 42.58 -3.80 18.94
C ALA A 44 41.03 -3.88 19.07
N GLY A 45 40.39 -4.93 19.60
CA GLY A 45 40.84 -6.19 20.20
C GLY A 45 39.63 -7.05 20.63
N ARG A 46 39.80 -8.38 20.62
CA ARG A 46 38.84 -9.44 21.02
C ARG A 46 38.45 -9.40 22.50
N LYS A 47 37.23 -9.85 22.84
CA LYS A 47 36.96 -10.80 23.95
C LYS A 47 35.60 -11.50 23.85
N LYS A 48 35.54 -12.76 24.32
CA LYS A 48 34.51 -13.81 24.14
C LYS A 48 33.64 -14.04 25.40
N LYS A 49 32.40 -14.52 25.14
CA LYS A 49 31.57 -15.56 25.81
C LYS A 49 31.13 -15.41 27.29
N LYS A 50 29.84 -15.74 27.56
CA LYS A 50 29.42 -17.05 28.12
C LYS A 50 27.88 -17.23 28.17
N VAL A 51 27.48 -18.50 28.05
CA VAL A 51 26.14 -19.09 28.10
C VAL A 51 26.02 -19.90 29.40
N SER A 52 24.86 -19.93 30.05
CA SER A 52 24.44 -21.06 30.90
C SER A 52 22.92 -21.10 31.05
N GLY A 53 22.31 -22.27 30.80
CA GLY A 53 20.92 -22.56 31.13
C GLY A 53 20.78 -23.52 32.32
N LYS A 54 19.54 -23.72 32.78
CA LYS A 54 19.03 -25.00 33.34
C LYS A 54 17.50 -24.96 33.50
N HIS A 55 16.86 -26.07 33.17
CA HIS A 55 15.44 -26.38 33.31
C HIS A 55 15.12 -27.00 34.69
N SER A 56 13.88 -26.86 35.17
CA SER A 56 13.16 -27.93 35.86
C SER A 56 11.65 -27.85 35.57
N ARG A 57 11.01 -29.02 35.47
CA ARG A 57 9.58 -29.25 35.20
C ARG A 57 8.94 -29.90 36.42
N THR A 58 7.73 -29.49 36.80
CA THR A 58 6.65 -30.39 37.27
C THR A 58 5.31 -29.67 37.13
N GLY A 59 4.31 -30.34 36.54
CA GLY A 59 3.04 -29.73 36.12
C GLY A 59 1.84 -30.05 37.01
N LYS A 60 0.73 -29.40 36.70
CA LYS A 60 -0.65 -29.88 36.85
C LYS A 60 -1.53 -29.16 35.82
N PHE A 61 -2.25 -29.93 35.02
CA PHE A 61 -3.12 -29.50 33.94
C PHE A 61 -4.46 -28.98 34.49
N LEU A 62 -4.92 -27.82 34.01
CA LEU A 62 -6.33 -27.42 33.99
C LEU A 62 -6.67 -26.87 32.60
N TYR A 63 -7.80 -27.33 32.07
CA TYR A 63 -8.37 -27.02 30.76
C TYR A 63 -8.68 -25.51 30.60
N GLY A 64 -8.49 -24.97 29.39
CA GLY A 64 -9.21 -23.76 28.94
C GLY A 64 -8.48 -22.42 28.95
N LEU A 65 -7.28 -22.30 28.38
CA LEU A 65 -6.72 -21.01 27.97
C LEU A 65 -5.59 -21.24 26.93
N ARG A 66 -5.82 -20.88 25.66
CA ARG A 66 -4.78 -20.98 24.63
C ARG A 66 -3.79 -19.82 24.82
N ARG A 67 -2.74 -20.07 25.60
CA ARG A 67 -1.56 -19.19 25.72
C ARG A 67 -0.93 -18.94 24.35
N ARG A 68 -0.57 -17.67 24.11
CA ARG A 68 0.29 -17.18 23.01
C ARG A 68 1.43 -18.17 22.74
N LYS A 69 1.46 -18.71 21.51
CA LYS A 69 2.60 -19.48 20.98
C LYS A 69 3.36 -18.60 19.99
N GLY A 70 4.66 -18.49 20.24
CA GLY A 70 5.74 -18.33 19.26
C GLY A 70 5.66 -17.12 18.33
N LYS A 71 6.61 -16.20 18.47
CA LYS A 71 7.00 -15.33 17.35
C LYS A 71 7.39 -16.25 16.18
N PRO A 72 6.80 -16.13 14.97
CA PRO A 72 7.26 -16.88 13.82
C PRO A 72 8.72 -16.49 13.52
N GLU A 73 9.57 -17.46 13.19
CA GLU A 73 10.98 -17.22 12.84
C GLU A 73 11.15 -16.56 11.46
N ASN A 74 10.06 -16.31 10.72
CA ASN A 74 10.05 -15.70 9.38
C ASN A 74 9.07 -14.51 9.29
N VAL A 75 9.30 -13.46 10.08
CA VAL A 75 8.50 -12.23 9.99
C VAL A 75 9.31 -11.15 9.29
N GLU A 76 8.94 -10.84 8.05
CA GLU A 76 9.57 -9.77 7.27
C GLU A 76 8.90 -8.43 7.59
N ARG A 77 9.68 -7.42 7.98
CA ARG A 77 9.14 -6.05 8.10
C ARG A 77 9.06 -5.45 6.71
N VAL A 78 7.85 -5.13 6.28
CA VAL A 78 7.61 -4.42 5.02
C VAL A 78 7.39 -2.96 5.37
N SER A 79 8.26 -2.09 4.86
CA SER A 79 8.01 -0.65 4.88
C SER A 79 6.98 -0.35 3.79
N GLU A 80 5.76 -0.01 4.18
CA GLU A 80 4.77 0.46 3.20
C GLU A 80 5.21 1.77 2.55
N ASP A 81 4.87 1.89 1.27
CA ASP A 81 4.91 3.11 0.45
C ASP A 81 3.88 4.16 0.92
N THR A 82 3.35 4.06 2.15
CA THR A 82 2.27 4.92 2.64
C THR A 82 2.75 6.29 3.09
N THR A 83 4.06 6.51 3.27
CA THR A 83 4.73 7.81 3.25
C THR A 83 6.18 7.58 3.64
N GLU A 84 7.10 8.27 2.99
CA GLU A 84 8.51 8.30 3.38
C GLU A 84 8.66 8.91 4.78
N GLU A 85 8.57 8.08 5.82
CA GLU A 85 9.33 8.26 7.05
C GLU A 85 10.41 7.19 7.05
N TYR A 86 11.61 7.64 6.68
CA TYR A 86 12.82 6.86 6.49
C TYR A 86 13.04 5.88 7.66
N SER A 87 12.82 4.59 7.42
CA SER A 87 13.77 3.62 7.95
C SER A 87 15.11 3.99 7.32
N SER A 88 16.12 4.30 8.13
CA SER A 88 17.44 4.79 7.69
C SER A 88 18.24 3.81 6.82
N THR A 89 17.61 2.73 6.35
CA THR A 89 18.22 1.70 5.53
C THR A 89 17.55 1.69 4.17
N THR A 90 18.32 2.03 3.13
CA THR A 90 17.92 1.86 1.73
C THR A 90 17.44 0.43 1.53
N ARG A 91 16.15 0.25 1.19
CA ARG A 91 15.56 -1.05 0.92
C ARG A 91 15.96 -1.51 -0.49
N PHE A 92 16.47 -2.73 -0.60
CA PHE A 92 16.83 -3.36 -1.87
C PHE A 92 15.85 -4.48 -2.19
N LEU A 93 15.47 -4.61 -3.46
CA LEU A 93 14.60 -5.66 -3.95
C LEU A 93 15.29 -6.38 -5.11
N GLU A 94 15.16 -7.71 -5.12
CA GLU A 94 15.52 -8.52 -6.29
C GLU A 94 14.41 -8.38 -7.35
N SER A 95 14.79 -7.90 -8.52
CA SER A 95 13.90 -7.67 -9.66
C SER A 95 14.47 -8.30 -10.93
N SER A 96 13.71 -8.29 -12.02
CA SER A 96 14.20 -8.66 -13.35
C SER A 96 15.34 -7.77 -13.86
N LEU A 97 15.59 -6.62 -13.22
CA LEU A 97 16.73 -5.74 -13.48
C LEU A 97 17.92 -6.00 -12.53
N GLY A 98 17.89 -7.12 -11.80
CA GLY A 98 18.82 -7.44 -10.72
C GLY A 98 18.39 -6.85 -9.38
N ILE A 99 19.30 -6.88 -8.41
CA ILE A 99 19.10 -6.30 -7.08
C ILE A 99 19.26 -4.78 -7.18
N LYS A 100 18.18 -4.06 -6.89
CA LYS A 100 18.12 -2.59 -7.01
C LYS A 100 17.51 -1.98 -5.77
N SER A 101 17.95 -0.77 -5.43
CA SER A 101 17.30 0.00 -4.37
C SER A 101 15.88 0.39 -4.79
N TYR A 102 15.01 0.62 -3.81
CA TYR A 102 13.65 1.10 -4.08
C TYR A 102 13.65 2.40 -4.90
N ALA A 103 14.56 3.33 -4.60
CA ALA A 103 14.70 4.59 -5.34
C ALA A 103 15.07 4.36 -6.82
N GLU A 104 15.97 3.41 -7.11
CA GLU A 104 16.30 3.04 -8.50
C GLU A 104 15.10 2.40 -9.24
N LEU A 105 14.23 1.68 -8.51
CA LEU A 105 13.05 1.02 -9.07
C LEU A 105 11.84 1.96 -9.18
N ALA A 106 11.77 3.02 -8.39
CA ALA A 106 10.63 3.93 -8.29
C ALA A 106 10.12 4.44 -9.65
N PRO A 107 10.97 4.85 -10.61
CA PRO A 107 10.51 5.28 -11.94
C PRO A 107 9.81 4.16 -12.73
N TYR A 108 10.27 2.91 -12.59
CA TYR A 108 9.67 1.76 -13.27
C TYR A 108 8.35 1.35 -12.61
N LEU A 109 8.30 1.39 -11.27
CA LEU A 109 7.08 1.15 -10.49
C LEU A 109 6.00 2.18 -10.84
N ALA A 110 6.35 3.47 -10.92
CA ALA A 110 5.44 4.53 -11.30
C ALA A 110 4.88 4.31 -12.71
N LYS A 111 5.74 3.98 -13.67
CA LYS A 111 5.32 3.69 -15.06
C LYS A 111 4.37 2.48 -15.15
N GLY A 112 4.58 1.46 -14.31
CA GLY A 112 3.67 0.32 -14.20
C GLY A 112 2.28 0.74 -13.75
N VAL A 113 2.20 1.57 -12.71
CA VAL A 113 0.93 2.12 -12.19
C VAL A 113 0.25 3.03 -13.22
N GLU A 114 0.98 3.95 -13.86
CA GLU A 114 0.45 4.83 -14.90
C GLU A 114 -0.21 4.04 -16.03
N ARG A 115 0.44 2.97 -16.50
CA ARG A 115 -0.11 2.12 -17.56
C ARG A 115 -1.41 1.44 -17.12
N VAL A 116 -1.45 0.84 -15.92
CA VAL A 116 -2.66 0.17 -15.42
C VAL A 116 -3.80 1.18 -15.24
N MET A 117 -3.53 2.39 -14.76
CA MET A 117 -4.55 3.44 -14.65
C MET A 117 -5.08 3.88 -16.02
N ALA A 118 -4.23 3.96 -17.05
CA ALA A 118 -4.69 4.21 -18.41
C ALA A 118 -5.59 3.08 -18.94
N GLU A 119 -5.18 1.82 -18.73
CA GLU A 119 -5.99 0.64 -19.11
C GLU A 119 -7.35 0.62 -18.40
N ILE A 120 -7.44 1.07 -17.15
CA ILE A 120 -8.73 1.21 -16.42
C ILE A 120 -9.67 2.20 -17.11
N ILE A 121 -9.15 3.34 -17.60
CA ILE A 121 -9.96 4.37 -18.28
C ILE A 121 -10.50 3.85 -19.62
N ASP A 122 -9.76 2.96 -20.29
CA ASP A 122 -10.20 2.37 -21.55
C ASP A 122 -11.28 1.28 -21.36
N CYS A 123 -11.50 0.81 -20.13
CA CYS A 123 -12.58 -0.10 -19.77
C CYS A 123 -13.92 0.64 -19.57
N LYS A 124 -15.04 -0.07 -19.79
CA LYS A 124 -16.34 0.45 -19.38
C LYS A 124 -16.48 0.38 -17.86
N PRO A 125 -17.01 1.42 -17.19
CA PRO A 125 -17.29 1.41 -15.76
C PRO A 125 -18.01 0.16 -15.24
N THR A 126 -18.96 -0.37 -16.02
CA THR A 126 -19.77 -1.55 -15.66
C THR A 126 -19.00 -2.87 -15.73
N GLU A 127 -17.86 -2.91 -16.41
CA GLU A 127 -17.01 -4.10 -16.54
C GLU A 127 -15.98 -4.19 -15.38
N LEU A 128 -15.82 -3.12 -14.60
CA LEU A 128 -14.87 -3.02 -13.48
C LEU A 128 -15.45 -3.58 -12.17
N ILE A 129 -15.78 -4.87 -12.19
CA ILE A 129 -16.28 -5.61 -11.01
C ILE A 129 -15.11 -5.92 -10.08
N ILE A 130 -15.24 -5.57 -8.80
CA ILE A 130 -14.18 -5.82 -7.82
C ILE A 130 -14.20 -7.29 -7.41
N THR A 131 -13.17 -7.99 -7.84
CA THR A 131 -12.99 -9.43 -7.61
C THR A 131 -11.56 -9.70 -7.11
N PRO A 132 -11.34 -10.84 -6.43
CA PRO A 132 -9.99 -11.30 -6.11
C PRO A 132 -9.06 -11.31 -7.33
N GLU A 133 -9.59 -11.73 -8.49
CA GLU A 133 -8.88 -11.81 -9.77
C GLU A 133 -8.50 -10.41 -10.27
N LEU A 134 -9.40 -9.43 -10.20
CA LEU A 134 -9.08 -8.05 -10.57
C LEU A 134 -7.97 -7.49 -9.68
N ILE A 135 -8.06 -7.69 -8.36
CA ILE A 135 -7.04 -7.22 -7.40
C ILE A 135 -5.66 -7.82 -7.71
N CYS A 136 -5.59 -9.12 -7.93
CA CYS A 136 -4.36 -9.80 -8.33
C CYS A 136 -3.87 -9.33 -9.70
N LYS A 137 -4.78 -9.09 -10.65
CA LYS A 137 -4.47 -8.56 -11.99
C LYS A 137 -3.88 -7.16 -11.92
N LEU A 138 -4.45 -6.23 -11.15
CA LEU A 138 -3.90 -4.88 -10.95
C LEU A 138 -2.45 -4.94 -10.45
N HIS A 139 -2.18 -5.78 -9.45
CA HIS A 139 -0.82 -5.98 -8.94
C HIS A 139 0.10 -6.62 -10.00
N LYS A 140 -0.37 -7.66 -10.69
CA LYS A 140 0.41 -8.38 -11.70
C LYS A 140 0.76 -7.48 -12.87
N ASP A 141 -0.20 -6.72 -13.36
CA ASP A 141 0.00 -5.87 -14.52
C ASP A 141 0.98 -4.77 -14.16
N ALA A 142 0.79 -4.07 -13.04
CA ALA A 142 1.69 -2.97 -12.66
C ALA A 142 3.13 -3.45 -12.43
N PHE A 143 3.33 -4.61 -11.80
CA PHE A 143 4.63 -5.00 -11.24
C PHE A 143 5.22 -6.30 -11.79
N GLY A 144 4.47 -7.08 -12.56
CA GLY A 144 4.85 -8.42 -13.03
C GLY A 144 6.07 -8.46 -13.93
N GLY A 145 6.31 -7.41 -14.72
CA GLY A 145 7.54 -7.29 -15.51
C GLY A 145 8.80 -7.12 -14.66
N LEU A 146 8.69 -6.48 -13.49
CA LEU A 146 9.81 -6.29 -12.55
C LEU A 146 9.94 -7.46 -11.57
N PHE A 147 8.83 -8.06 -11.15
CA PHE A 147 8.80 -9.08 -10.11
C PHE A 147 7.99 -10.33 -10.52
N PRO A 148 8.42 -11.05 -11.57
CA PRO A 148 7.66 -12.18 -12.12
C PRO A 148 7.43 -13.32 -11.10
N SER A 149 8.34 -13.47 -10.13
CA SER A 149 8.32 -14.54 -9.13
C SER A 149 7.24 -14.38 -8.05
N TRP A 150 6.71 -13.18 -7.83
CA TRP A 150 5.68 -12.97 -6.79
C TRP A 150 4.56 -11.98 -7.15
N ALA A 151 4.75 -11.04 -8.09
CA ALA A 151 3.69 -10.10 -8.42
C ALA A 151 2.42 -10.79 -8.95
N GLY A 152 1.27 -10.33 -8.45
CA GLY A 152 -0.04 -10.92 -8.74
C GLY A 152 -0.40 -12.14 -7.91
N ARG A 153 0.45 -12.53 -6.96
CA ARG A 153 0.19 -13.62 -6.01
C ARG A 153 0.08 -13.06 -4.61
N TYR A 154 -0.84 -13.58 -3.81
CA TYR A 154 -0.88 -13.26 -2.40
C TYR A 154 0.43 -13.63 -1.71
N ARG A 155 0.76 -12.90 -0.64
CA ARG A 155 1.92 -13.23 0.18
C ARG A 155 1.77 -14.64 0.74
N ASP A 156 2.90 -15.33 0.81
CA ASP A 156 3.05 -16.70 1.31
C ASP A 156 3.74 -16.74 2.69
N ARG A 157 3.89 -15.57 3.32
CA ARG A 157 4.53 -15.38 4.63
C ARG A 157 3.92 -14.20 5.38
N ASP A 158 4.11 -14.20 6.68
CA ASP A 158 3.65 -13.12 7.55
C ASP A 158 4.56 -11.89 7.42
N VAL A 159 3.93 -10.73 7.49
CA VAL A 159 4.59 -9.43 7.35
C VAL A 159 4.23 -8.52 8.51
N VAL A 160 5.01 -7.47 8.72
CA VAL A 160 4.69 -6.40 9.68
C VAL A 160 4.71 -5.07 8.96
N VAL A 161 3.66 -4.28 9.18
CA VAL A 161 3.43 -2.98 8.55
C VAL A 161 3.51 -1.92 9.64
N GLY A 162 4.63 -1.20 9.71
CA GLY A 162 4.88 -0.26 10.80
C GLY A 162 4.80 -0.95 12.18
N LYS A 163 3.72 -0.66 12.94
CA LYS A 163 3.41 -1.29 14.24
C LYS A 163 2.28 -2.33 14.15
N TYR A 164 1.61 -2.42 13.02
CA TYR A 164 0.48 -3.31 12.78
C TYR A 164 0.95 -4.68 12.29
N ASN A 165 0.28 -5.73 12.75
CA ASN A 165 0.47 -7.09 12.27
C ASN A 165 -0.80 -7.48 11.50
N PRO A 166 -0.75 -7.53 10.16
CA PRO A 166 -1.85 -8.05 9.36
C PRO A 166 -2.23 -9.50 9.72
N PRO A 167 -3.40 -9.99 9.27
CA PRO A 167 -3.80 -11.39 9.42
C PRO A 167 -2.74 -12.38 8.94
N HIS A 168 -2.82 -13.65 9.31
CA HIS A 168 -1.83 -14.61 8.81
C HIS A 168 -1.96 -14.80 7.30
N TYR A 169 -0.84 -15.08 6.62
CA TYR A 169 -0.83 -15.19 5.14
C TYR A 169 -1.81 -16.23 4.59
N PHE A 170 -2.05 -17.31 5.33
CA PHE A 170 -3.00 -18.36 4.94
C PHE A 170 -4.48 -17.92 5.04
N GLU A 171 -4.77 -16.83 5.74
CA GLU A 171 -6.12 -16.23 5.84
C GLU A 171 -6.39 -15.24 4.71
N VAL A 172 -5.34 -14.72 4.05
CA VAL A 172 -5.46 -13.69 3.00
C VAL A 172 -6.45 -14.06 1.88
N PRO A 173 -6.42 -15.28 1.30
CA PRO A 173 -7.32 -15.60 0.19
C PRO A 173 -8.80 -15.52 0.58
N VAL A 174 -9.16 -16.03 1.77
CA VAL A 174 -10.56 -16.00 2.24
C VAL A 174 -10.98 -14.57 2.61
N LEU A 175 -10.08 -13.80 3.24
CA LEU A 175 -10.37 -12.42 3.63
C LEU A 175 -10.51 -11.49 2.42
N ILE A 176 -9.73 -11.69 1.35
CA ILE A 176 -9.89 -10.91 0.12
C ILE A 176 -11.19 -11.26 -0.59
N LYS A 177 -11.59 -12.54 -0.62
CA LYS A 177 -12.89 -12.94 -1.16
C LYS A 177 -14.03 -12.25 -0.41
N GLN A 178 -14.03 -12.32 0.92
CA GLN A 178 -15.03 -11.64 1.76
C GLN A 178 -15.02 -10.12 1.56
N TYR A 179 -13.84 -9.51 1.50
CA TYR A 179 -13.69 -8.08 1.22
C TYR A 179 -14.34 -7.68 -0.11
N CYS A 180 -14.13 -8.45 -1.18
CA CYS A 180 -14.73 -8.16 -2.48
C CYS A 180 -16.25 -8.28 -2.45
N GLU A 181 -16.78 -9.33 -1.80
CA GLU A 181 -18.22 -9.55 -1.65
C GLU A 181 -18.89 -8.42 -0.84
N ASP A 182 -18.30 -8.04 0.29
CA ASP A 182 -18.78 -6.93 1.12
C ASP A 182 -18.72 -5.59 0.37
N LEU A 183 -17.63 -5.36 -0.38
CA LEU A 183 -17.46 -4.12 -1.14
C LEU A 183 -18.49 -4.02 -2.28
N GLU A 184 -18.70 -5.08 -3.06
CA GLU A 184 -19.72 -5.09 -4.11
C GLU A 184 -21.13 -4.89 -3.53
N TYR A 185 -21.44 -5.50 -2.38
CA TYR A 185 -22.70 -5.25 -1.69
C TYR A 185 -22.84 -3.77 -1.31
N ARG A 186 -21.82 -3.16 -0.69
CA ARG A 186 -21.84 -1.73 -0.35
C ARG A 186 -22.01 -0.84 -1.59
N LEU A 187 -21.30 -1.15 -2.67
CA LEU A 187 -21.43 -0.43 -3.95
C LEU A 187 -22.84 -0.53 -4.53
N SER A 188 -23.51 -1.67 -4.35
CA SER A 188 -24.90 -1.85 -4.79
C SER A 188 -25.90 -0.93 -4.05
N LEU A 189 -25.62 -0.59 -2.78
CA LEU A 189 -26.44 0.34 -1.99
C LEU A 189 -26.22 1.80 -2.40
N VAL A 190 -25.04 2.10 -2.93
CA VAL A 190 -24.62 3.45 -3.34
C VAL A 190 -25.12 3.78 -4.76
N GLY A 191 -25.06 2.81 -5.68
CA GLY A 191 -25.50 2.96 -7.06
C GLY A 191 -24.51 3.73 -7.96
N PRO A 192 -24.80 3.84 -9.27
CA PRO A 192 -23.95 4.57 -10.22
C PRO A 192 -24.15 6.09 -10.07
N LYS A 193 -23.06 6.86 -9.97
CA LYS A 193 -23.09 8.33 -9.76
C LYS A 193 -23.83 8.76 -8.48
N PRO A 194 -23.38 8.28 -7.31
CA PRO A 194 -24.01 8.61 -6.04
C PRO A 194 -23.80 10.08 -5.65
N PRO A 195 -24.74 10.69 -4.90
CA PRO A 195 -24.48 11.93 -4.20
C PRO A 195 -23.49 11.71 -3.06
N LEU A 196 -22.85 12.79 -2.59
CA LEU A 196 -22.08 12.76 -1.37
C LEU A 196 -23.01 12.41 -0.19
N SER A 197 -22.74 11.27 0.46
CA SER A 197 -23.57 10.71 1.52
C SER A 197 -22.71 9.89 2.48
N ASP A 198 -23.21 9.64 3.68
CA ASP A 198 -22.49 8.85 4.69
C ASP A 198 -22.20 7.43 4.17
N ILE A 199 -23.15 6.80 3.47
CA ILE A 199 -22.98 5.46 2.88
C ILE A 199 -21.85 5.45 1.84
N LEU A 200 -21.76 6.48 1.00
CA LEU A 200 -20.65 6.60 0.03
C LEU A 200 -19.30 6.75 0.75
N LEU A 201 -19.24 7.62 1.75
CA LEU A 201 -18.02 7.88 2.51
C LEU A 201 -17.55 6.64 3.28
N GLU A 202 -18.47 5.92 3.92
CA GLU A 202 -18.21 4.63 4.57
C GLU A 202 -17.74 3.57 3.58
N THR A 203 -18.33 3.53 2.38
CA THR A 203 -17.94 2.56 1.33
C THR A 203 -16.51 2.80 0.86
N LEU A 204 -16.12 4.05 0.60
CA LEU A 204 -14.76 4.40 0.18
C LEU A 204 -13.73 4.19 1.31
N ALA A 205 -14.09 4.54 2.55
CA ALA A 205 -13.24 4.28 3.71
C ALA A 205 -13.05 2.78 3.97
N PHE A 206 -14.11 1.98 3.82
CA PHE A 206 -14.02 0.52 3.89
C PHE A 206 -13.13 -0.04 2.78
N ALA A 207 -13.30 0.43 1.53
CA ALA A 207 -12.50 -0.02 0.41
C ALA A 207 -10.99 0.19 0.65
N GLU A 208 -10.60 1.35 1.15
CA GLU A 208 -9.21 1.68 1.47
C GLU A 208 -8.71 0.93 2.72
N GLY A 209 -9.38 1.14 3.85
CA GLY A 209 -8.92 0.67 5.16
C GLY A 209 -8.92 -0.84 5.27
N ARG A 210 -9.98 -1.52 4.81
CA ARG A 210 -10.07 -2.98 4.93
C ARG A 210 -9.07 -3.69 4.02
N PHE A 211 -8.81 -3.16 2.83
CA PHE A 211 -7.81 -3.73 1.93
C PHE A 211 -6.40 -3.64 2.53
N LEU A 212 -6.02 -2.46 3.03
CA LEU A 212 -4.70 -2.24 3.66
C LEU A 212 -4.55 -3.05 4.95
N ASN A 213 -5.62 -3.20 5.72
CA ASN A 213 -5.68 -4.04 6.91
C ASN A 213 -5.42 -5.54 6.60
N ILE A 214 -5.97 -6.07 5.50
CA ILE A 214 -5.70 -7.45 5.07
C ILE A 214 -4.26 -7.61 4.56
N HIS A 215 -3.76 -6.58 3.87
CA HIS A 215 -2.40 -6.49 3.32
C HIS A 215 -2.01 -7.71 2.46
N PRO A 216 -2.68 -7.92 1.31
CA PRO A 216 -2.66 -9.21 0.61
C PRO A 216 -1.34 -9.58 -0.09
N PHE A 217 -0.50 -8.61 -0.45
CA PHE A 217 0.72 -8.84 -1.24
C PHE A 217 2.00 -8.69 -0.40
N LEU A 218 3.13 -9.21 -0.90
CA LEU A 218 4.44 -9.02 -0.25
C LEU A 218 4.87 -7.56 -0.22
N ASP A 219 4.50 -6.79 -1.25
CA ASP A 219 4.83 -5.37 -1.35
C ASP A 219 3.79 -4.64 -2.20
N PHE A 220 3.92 -3.32 -2.28
CA PHE A 220 3.12 -2.43 -3.14
C PHE A 220 1.62 -2.39 -2.81
N ASN A 221 1.20 -2.88 -1.64
CA ASN A 221 -0.19 -2.84 -1.20
C ASN A 221 -0.78 -1.42 -1.26
N GLY A 222 -0.04 -0.39 -0.81
CA GLY A 222 -0.47 1.01 -0.94
C GLY A 222 -0.64 1.49 -2.38
N ARG A 223 0.11 0.96 -3.36
CA ARG A 223 -0.07 1.27 -4.79
C ARG A 223 -1.30 0.57 -5.36
N VAL A 224 -1.51 -0.69 -5.00
CA VAL A 224 -2.71 -1.43 -5.42
C VAL A 224 -3.96 -0.82 -4.82
N ALA A 225 -3.94 -0.44 -3.54
CA ALA A 225 -5.04 0.26 -2.88
C ALA A 225 -5.42 1.53 -3.66
N ARG A 226 -4.44 2.34 -4.07
CA ARG A 226 -4.68 3.54 -4.88
C ARG A 226 -5.26 3.23 -6.26
N MET A 227 -4.75 2.22 -6.96
CA MET A 227 -5.31 1.80 -8.26
C MET A 227 -6.75 1.28 -8.10
N LEU A 228 -7.04 0.57 -7.00
CA LEU A 228 -8.38 0.10 -6.68
C LEU A 228 -9.32 1.27 -6.39
N LEU A 229 -8.91 2.24 -5.56
CA LEU A 229 -9.69 3.44 -5.27
C LEU A 229 -9.93 4.29 -6.51
N PHE A 230 -8.92 4.43 -7.38
CA PHE A 230 -9.08 5.07 -8.68
C PHE A 230 -10.12 4.36 -9.55
N THR A 231 -10.06 3.02 -9.60
CA THR A 231 -11.06 2.18 -10.29
C THR A 231 -12.47 2.44 -9.75
N LEU A 232 -12.62 2.53 -8.44
CA LEU A 232 -13.91 2.79 -7.80
C LEU A 232 -14.45 4.18 -8.10
N LEU A 233 -13.63 5.23 -8.01
CA LEU A 233 -14.06 6.59 -8.33
C LEU A 233 -14.47 6.71 -9.80
N TYR A 234 -13.72 6.09 -10.71
CA TYR A 234 -14.06 6.04 -12.12
C TYR A 234 -15.37 5.28 -12.36
N ARG A 235 -15.52 4.10 -11.75
CA ARG A 235 -16.74 3.27 -11.84
C ARG A 235 -17.98 4.00 -11.32
N LEU A 236 -17.84 4.71 -10.20
CA LEU A 236 -18.90 5.48 -9.56
C LEU A 236 -19.15 6.84 -10.21
N ASN A 237 -18.41 7.21 -11.27
CA ASN A 237 -18.53 8.51 -11.92
C ASN A 237 -18.31 9.68 -10.94
N LEU A 238 -17.35 9.52 -10.02
CA LEU A 238 -16.92 10.53 -9.06
C LEU A 238 -15.67 11.25 -9.61
N PRO A 239 -15.42 12.50 -9.20
CA PRO A 239 -14.19 13.18 -9.58
C PRO A 239 -12.97 12.40 -9.05
N PRO A 240 -11.86 12.35 -9.81
CA PRO A 240 -10.61 11.83 -9.28
C PRO A 240 -10.14 12.78 -8.16
N VAL A 241 -9.66 12.20 -7.07
CA VAL A 241 -9.18 12.96 -5.91
C VAL A 241 -7.72 12.65 -5.65
N GLN A 242 -7.03 13.55 -4.95
CA GLN A 242 -5.72 13.25 -4.39
C GLN A 242 -5.85 12.18 -3.30
N LEU A 243 -5.41 10.96 -3.61
CA LEU A 243 -5.49 9.80 -2.69
C LEU A 243 -4.40 9.80 -1.61
N VAL A 244 -3.27 10.46 -1.85
CA VAL A 244 -2.20 10.60 -0.85
C VAL A 244 -1.86 12.08 -0.71
N PRO A 245 -1.82 12.64 0.51
CA PRO A 245 -1.41 14.02 0.72
C PRO A 245 -0.05 14.33 0.08
N ASP A 246 0.11 15.56 -0.42
CA ASP A 246 1.37 16.02 -1.02
C ASP A 246 2.55 15.87 -0.04
N GLU A 247 3.76 15.61 -0.55
CA GLU A 247 4.96 15.49 0.28
C GLU A 247 5.22 16.72 1.14
N LYS A 248 4.82 17.90 0.66
CA LYS A 248 4.94 19.18 1.38
C LYS A 248 3.88 19.33 2.47
N ASP A 249 2.77 18.61 2.39
CA ASP A 249 1.70 18.61 3.39
C ASP A 249 1.99 17.62 4.52
N ARG A 250 2.96 17.99 5.37
CA ARG A 250 3.36 17.16 6.51
C ARG A 250 2.20 16.88 7.47
N GLN A 251 1.33 17.87 7.68
CA GLN A 251 0.20 17.74 8.59
C GLN A 251 -0.85 16.79 8.02
N GLY A 252 -1.26 16.97 6.77
CA GLY A 252 -2.20 16.09 6.09
C GLY A 252 -1.69 14.65 6.00
N ARG A 253 -0.39 14.44 5.75
CA ARG A 253 0.23 13.11 5.84
C ARG A 253 0.09 12.49 7.22
N THR A 254 0.40 13.24 8.26
CA THR A 254 0.32 12.74 9.65
C THR A 254 -1.11 12.35 10.01
N GLU A 255 -2.09 13.17 9.65
CA GLU A 255 -3.51 12.87 9.84
C GLU A 255 -3.97 11.64 9.06
N TYR A 256 -3.51 11.51 7.81
CA TYR A 256 -3.85 10.37 6.97
C TYR A 256 -3.29 9.05 7.52
N LEU A 257 -2.03 9.03 7.94
CA LEU A 257 -1.41 7.85 8.55
C LEU A 257 -2.08 7.50 9.90
N ALA A 258 -2.44 8.50 10.70
CA ALA A 258 -3.20 8.28 11.92
C ALA A 258 -4.57 7.64 11.61
N ALA A 259 -5.24 8.10 10.55
CA ALA A 259 -6.52 7.53 10.13
C ALA A 259 -6.39 6.08 9.64
N LEU A 260 -5.33 5.74 8.89
CA LEU A 260 -5.03 4.36 8.52
C LEU A 260 -4.72 3.50 9.75
N SER A 261 -3.95 4.02 10.70
CA SER A 261 -3.66 3.31 11.96
C SER A 261 -4.90 3.09 12.82
N SER A 262 -5.90 3.97 12.78
CA SER A 262 -7.21 3.72 13.41
C SER A 262 -7.98 2.64 12.67
N ALA A 263 -7.97 2.66 11.33
CA ALA A 263 -8.61 1.66 10.49
C ALA A 263 -8.03 0.25 10.72
N ASP A 264 -6.73 0.14 11.03
CA ASP A 264 -6.09 -1.11 11.43
C ASP A 264 -6.72 -1.76 12.69
N ASN A 265 -7.31 -0.92 13.55
CA ASN A 265 -8.03 -1.32 14.75
C ASN A 265 -9.56 -1.34 14.55
N LEU A 266 -10.01 -1.42 13.30
CA LEU A 266 -11.42 -1.45 12.88
C LEU A 266 -12.20 -0.15 13.17
N ASP A 267 -11.51 0.96 13.45
CA ASP A 267 -12.11 2.29 13.54
C ASP A 267 -11.94 3.06 12.23
N LEU A 268 -12.98 3.06 11.40
CA LEU A 268 -12.98 3.76 10.11
C LEU A 268 -13.35 5.24 10.20
N GLN A 269 -13.80 5.76 11.35
CA GLN A 269 -14.32 7.13 11.47
C GLN A 269 -13.30 8.21 11.06
N PRO A 270 -12.01 8.12 11.45
CA PRO A 270 -11.01 9.06 10.98
C PRO A 270 -10.82 9.00 9.45
N LEU A 271 -10.88 7.81 8.86
CA LEU A 271 -10.69 7.62 7.42
C LEU A 271 -11.90 8.12 6.61
N ILE A 272 -13.13 7.94 7.13
CA ILE A 272 -14.35 8.57 6.61
C ILE A 272 -14.18 10.09 6.55
N SER A 273 -13.64 10.69 7.61
CA SER A 273 -13.38 12.14 7.66
C SER A 273 -12.35 12.59 6.61
N VAL A 274 -11.34 11.76 6.30
CA VAL A 274 -10.39 12.02 5.20
C VAL A 274 -11.11 11.98 3.85
N TRP A 275 -11.95 10.96 3.60
CA TRP A 275 -12.73 10.84 2.37
C TRP A 275 -13.68 12.01 2.15
N LYS A 276 -14.33 12.48 3.21
CA LYS A 276 -15.18 13.67 3.15
C LYS A 276 -14.39 14.90 2.68
N ARG A 277 -13.23 15.16 3.27
CA ARG A 277 -12.35 16.27 2.86
C ARG A 277 -11.85 16.14 1.43
N ARG A 278 -11.58 14.92 0.94
CA ARG A 278 -11.16 14.67 -0.45
C ARG A 278 -12.26 15.04 -1.44
N LEU A 279 -13.50 14.60 -1.18
CA LEU A 279 -14.63 14.83 -2.10
C LEU A 279 -15.20 16.25 -2.01
N ASP A 280 -15.22 16.86 -0.82
CA ASP A 280 -15.69 18.24 -0.63
C ASP A 280 -14.87 19.28 -1.42
N LYS A 281 -13.59 18.99 -1.72
CA LYS A 281 -12.73 19.86 -2.51
C LYS A 281 -13.08 19.88 -4.00
N GLU A 282 -13.62 18.79 -4.52
CA GLU A 282 -13.85 18.58 -5.95
C GLU A 282 -15.32 18.75 -6.37
N ILE A 283 -16.26 18.76 -5.41
CA ILE A 283 -17.72 18.89 -5.67
C ILE A 283 -18.19 20.36 -5.56
N LYS A 284 -17.34 21.28 -5.12
CA LYS A 284 -17.63 22.73 -5.11
C LYS A 284 -17.42 23.36 -6.48
#